data_AF-A0A971T750-F1
#
_entry.id   AF-A0A971T750-F1
#
_cell.length_a   1.000
_cell.length_b   1.000
_cell.length_c   1.000
_cell.angle_alpha   90.00
_cell.angle_beta   90.00
_cell.angle_gamma   90.00
#
_symmetry.space_group_name_H-M   'P 1'
#
loop_
_entity.id
_entity.type
_entity.pdbx_description
1 polymer ?
#
loop_
_entity_poly.entity_id
_entity_poly.type
_entity_poly.pdbx_seq_one_letter_code
_entity_poly.pdbx_strand_id
1 'polypeptide(L)'
;MFNSWKTGFLYSRLLDTPLDENNVKSVLRNFSSIYQLLPSRDYFNYGLTVYYEEGFDTNDDRKIQGRIYDYSGMKEWFYGRDASPQYNDVNIAMLDNAEVFHAALDKMIITDNSLVEGYMIASDRQATPVLLRDYIGSRGKKHENKVEELEAGDGTVPTVSATNGQSNHNQIFYVNDGTHGGLLKLEPVIQKTINILNGDLNMPVDGIRNGDPSKLNGYYAYAACPVDLYVTDSEGQVAGPETWGTDMINYWINGETKHAFVHDNNFEIDLKGSGAGLADLIIERYENGEKTERYSYFAIPTAEESDVRLTVSGVPQSLLIDAEGDGVYETTVAPDNVASGSALEDTTGPIVTCDLNGTYFNQDVTVNISANDESGIEKIMYTINDAYWSELEGSSLTFNQEGQYKTSLCALDKAGNWSELLEFTIFVDKTAPVIVTNLSNRMEIERFGSFTISNSAIDQLSGIAQLSTTLDGQIIKNEGSIDTETLPFGNHTIIITATDKAGNTASSQIIIKITASMSTLGKLVDRYYQSGEINNKVVYHSLKLKLDHEITLLPFMIEVKAVRGIHITKPAADKLLEYSEWIIKDKYSCKL
;
A
#
# COMPACT_ATOMS: atom_id res chain seq x y z
N MET A 1 1.09 12.86 21.26
CA MET A 1 2.31 13.06 22.08
C MET A 1 2.04 13.14 23.58
N PHE A 2 0.93 13.72 24.05
CA PHE A 2 0.48 13.45 25.43
C PHE A 2 -0.87 12.75 25.37
N ASN A 3 -0.84 11.44 25.16
CA ASN A 3 -1.95 10.62 25.65
C ASN A 3 -1.84 10.63 27.18
N SER A 4 -2.95 10.91 27.83
CA SER A 4 -2.99 11.14 29.28
C SER A 4 -2.59 9.86 30.01
N TRP A 5 -1.34 9.77 30.43
CA TRP A 5 -0.94 8.91 31.55
C TRP A 5 -1.60 9.50 32.79
N LYS A 6 -2.77 8.94 33.15
CA LYS A 6 -3.52 9.39 34.31
C LYS A 6 -2.77 8.96 35.57
N THR A 7 -1.97 9.87 36.11
CA THR A 7 -1.56 9.80 37.52
C THR A 7 -2.83 9.65 38.38
N GLY A 8 -2.78 8.74 39.34
CA GLY A 8 -3.95 8.07 39.91
C GLY A 8 -5.08 8.95 40.48
N PHE A 9 -6.25 8.31 40.59
CA PHE A 9 -7.38 8.67 41.45
C PHE A 9 -7.87 10.13 41.40
N LEU A 10 -8.51 10.54 40.30
CA LEU A 10 -9.41 11.71 40.28
C LEU A 10 -10.51 11.61 39.21
N TYR A 11 -11.10 10.43 39.00
CA TYR A 11 -12.31 10.30 38.19
C TYR A 11 -13.37 9.45 38.91
N SER A 12 -13.98 10.04 39.93
CA SER A 12 -15.33 9.66 40.33
C SER A 12 -16.21 10.92 40.32
N ARG A 13 -17.12 10.97 39.35
CA ARG A 13 -18.22 11.94 39.20
C ARG A 13 -17.79 13.39 39.00
N LEU A 14 -17.62 13.80 37.75
CA LEU A 14 -18.06 15.10 37.22
C LEU A 14 -17.81 15.08 35.70
N LEU A 15 -18.90 15.19 34.92
CA LEU A 15 -18.98 15.41 33.46
C LEU A 15 -19.11 14.15 32.58
N ASP A 16 -20.36 13.79 32.26
CA ASP A 16 -20.80 12.84 31.21
C ASP A 16 -20.57 13.39 29.78
N THR A 17 -19.42 13.98 29.52
CA THR A 17 -19.01 14.34 28.15
C THR A 17 -17.56 13.90 27.97
N PRO A 18 -17.26 13.02 26.99
CA PRO A 18 -15.87 12.69 26.69
C PRO A 18 -15.16 13.99 26.30
N LEU A 19 -14.19 14.40 27.12
CA LEU A 19 -13.33 15.52 26.81
C LEU A 19 -12.52 15.15 25.57
N ASP A 20 -12.79 15.80 24.44
CA ASP A 20 -12.00 15.70 23.21
C ASP A 20 -10.51 15.92 23.52
N GLU A 21 -9.65 15.01 23.05
CA GLU A 21 -8.20 15.02 23.26
C GLU A 21 -7.58 16.37 22.90
N ASN A 22 -8.09 17.02 21.86
CA ASN A 22 -7.62 18.34 21.43
C ASN A 22 -7.94 19.44 22.46
N ASN A 23 -9.10 19.35 23.12
CA ASN A 23 -9.47 20.27 24.18
C ASN A 23 -8.59 20.08 25.41
N VAL A 24 -8.31 18.83 25.78
CA VAL A 24 -7.39 18.50 26.89
C VAL A 24 -5.99 19.05 26.60
N LYS A 25 -5.42 18.81 25.40
CA LYS A 25 -4.13 19.38 24.97
C LYS A 25 -4.08 20.89 25.06
N SER A 26 -5.15 21.58 24.63
CA SER A 26 -5.22 23.04 24.64
C SER A 26 -5.17 23.64 26.06
N VAL A 27 -5.65 22.91 27.05
CA VAL A 27 -5.65 23.31 28.47
C VAL A 27 -4.31 22.98 29.11
N LEU A 28 -3.80 21.75 28.88
CA LEU A 28 -2.57 21.25 29.50
C LEU A 28 -1.33 22.08 29.14
N ARG A 29 -1.27 22.67 27.94
CA ARG A 29 -0.12 23.51 27.52
C ARG A 29 0.18 24.69 28.45
N ASN A 30 -0.74 25.08 29.33
CA ASN A 30 -0.52 26.18 30.28
C ASN A 30 -0.21 25.70 31.70
N PHE A 31 -0.04 24.40 31.92
CA PHE A 31 0.25 23.83 33.23
C PHE A 31 1.77 23.75 33.39
N SER A 32 2.35 24.51 34.31
CA SER A 32 3.81 24.49 34.52
C SER A 32 4.35 23.09 34.87
N SER A 33 3.53 22.29 35.56
CA SER A 33 3.92 20.94 36.03
C SER A 33 4.25 19.99 34.88
N ILE A 34 3.54 20.05 33.74
CA ILE A 34 3.82 19.15 32.61
C ILE A 34 5.18 19.45 31.97
N TYR A 35 5.66 20.69 32.05
CA TYR A 35 6.99 21.09 31.57
C TYR A 35 8.06 20.77 32.61
N GLN A 36 7.78 21.02 33.89
CA GLN A 36 8.70 20.73 34.99
C GLN A 36 8.94 19.23 35.21
N LEU A 37 8.04 18.37 34.75
CA LEU A 37 8.18 16.91 34.79
C LEU A 37 8.73 16.32 33.48
N LEU A 38 9.11 17.16 32.50
CA LEU A 38 9.88 16.66 31.37
C LEU A 38 11.19 16.06 31.88
N PRO A 39 11.68 14.98 31.24
CA PRO A 39 13.00 14.43 31.51
C PRO A 39 14.09 15.52 31.57
N SER A 40 14.74 15.69 32.73
CA SER A 40 15.79 16.69 32.90
C SER A 40 17.07 16.26 32.19
N ARG A 41 18.01 17.20 32.01
CA ARG A 41 19.30 16.90 31.38
C ARG A 41 20.04 15.75 32.09
N ASP A 42 20.00 15.75 33.42
CA ASP A 42 20.70 14.76 34.22
C ASP A 42 20.09 13.36 34.12
N TYR A 43 18.78 13.27 33.92
CA TYR A 43 18.13 11.99 33.65
C TYR A 43 18.70 11.30 32.40
N PHE A 44 19.02 12.06 31.34
CA PHE A 44 19.68 11.52 30.15
C PHE A 44 21.15 11.12 30.35
N ASN A 45 21.76 11.51 31.47
CA ASN A 45 23.13 11.11 31.81
C ASN A 45 23.18 9.79 32.59
N TYR A 46 22.11 9.43 33.31
CA TYR A 46 22.11 8.25 34.20
C TYR A 46 21.28 7.07 33.70
N GLY A 47 20.27 7.31 32.86
CA GLY A 47 19.36 6.28 32.34
C GLY A 47 19.29 6.29 30.83
N LEU A 48 18.32 7.04 30.29
CA LEU A 48 17.99 7.05 28.86
C LEU A 48 18.95 7.87 28.02
N THR A 49 19.25 7.36 26.83
CA THR A 49 19.94 8.16 25.81
C THR A 49 18.96 8.89 24.89
N VAL A 50 17.72 8.39 24.77
CA VAL A 50 16.69 8.86 23.84
C VAL A 50 15.32 8.73 24.50
N TYR A 51 14.43 9.71 24.34
CA TYR A 51 13.06 9.64 24.88
C TYR A 51 12.00 9.50 23.80
N TYR A 52 12.27 10.04 22.61
CA TYR A 52 11.35 10.01 21.50
C TYR A 52 12.11 9.87 20.18
N GLU A 53 11.53 9.10 19.27
CA GLU A 53 12.05 8.92 17.91
C GLU A 53 10.94 9.13 16.89
N GLU A 54 11.24 9.86 15.83
CA GLU A 54 10.31 10.12 14.72
C GLU A 54 10.92 9.62 13.42
N GLY A 55 10.29 8.67 12.71
CA GLY A 55 10.82 8.11 11.47
C GLY A 55 10.11 8.62 10.21
N PHE A 56 10.84 9.22 9.28
CA PHE A 56 10.43 9.40 7.88
C PHE A 56 11.27 8.50 6.94
N ASP A 57 10.63 7.89 5.93
CA ASP A 57 11.29 7.54 4.66
C ASP A 57 10.91 8.61 3.62
N THR A 58 11.71 9.68 3.52
CA THR A 58 11.41 10.82 2.62
C THR A 58 12.05 10.72 1.24
N ASN A 59 12.92 9.75 1.01
CA ASN A 59 13.71 9.61 -0.22
C ASN A 59 13.64 8.21 -0.85
N ASP A 60 12.78 7.32 -0.33
CA ASP A 60 12.52 5.99 -0.91
C ASP A 60 13.80 5.14 -1.00
N ASP A 61 14.77 5.41 -0.10
CA ASP A 61 16.02 4.67 0.01
C ASP A 61 15.96 3.56 1.06
N ARG A 62 14.80 3.43 1.73
CA ARG A 62 14.49 2.40 2.72
C ARG A 62 15.42 2.42 3.94
N LYS A 63 16.01 3.57 4.22
CA LYS A 63 16.60 3.86 5.53
C LYS A 63 15.64 4.77 6.28
N ILE A 64 15.17 4.31 7.44
CA ILE A 64 14.49 5.19 8.38
C ILE A 64 15.50 6.28 8.80
N GLN A 65 15.40 7.47 8.21
CA GLN A 65 16.12 8.64 8.70
C GLN A 65 15.31 9.23 9.84
N GLY A 66 15.31 8.51 10.95
CA GLY A 66 14.65 8.94 12.15
C GLY A 66 15.34 10.17 12.75
N ARG A 67 14.57 11.11 13.27
CA ARG A 67 15.10 12.07 14.24
C ARG A 67 15.08 11.40 15.59
N ILE A 68 16.27 11.24 16.14
CA ILE A 68 16.47 10.81 17.52
C ILE A 68 16.43 12.06 18.38
N TYR A 69 15.49 12.07 19.33
CA TYR A 69 15.36 13.19 20.25
C TYR A 69 15.95 12.78 21.61
N ASP A 70 17.27 12.99 21.73
CA ASP A 70 17.96 13.12 23.01
C ASP A 70 17.52 14.42 23.72
N TYR A 71 18.10 14.74 24.88
CA TYR A 71 17.76 15.98 25.59
C TYR A 71 17.85 17.24 24.70
N SER A 72 18.94 17.37 23.93
CA SER A 72 19.18 18.55 23.10
C SER A 72 18.20 18.59 21.92
N GLY A 73 17.96 17.45 21.29
CA GLY A 73 17.00 17.29 20.20
C GLY A 73 15.57 17.60 20.66
N MET A 74 15.12 17.06 21.79
CA MET A 74 13.80 17.34 22.38
C MET A 74 13.63 18.84 22.63
N LYS A 75 14.67 19.47 23.20
CA LYS A 75 14.68 20.91 23.45
C LYS A 75 14.52 21.69 22.14
N GLU A 76 15.38 21.45 21.16
CA GLU A 76 15.29 22.11 19.84
C GLU A 76 13.92 21.92 19.19
N TRP A 77 13.36 20.71 19.30
CA TRP A 77 12.05 20.38 18.78
C TRP A 77 10.93 21.21 19.42
N PHE A 78 10.88 21.30 20.75
CA PHE A 78 9.87 22.10 21.46
C PHE A 78 9.96 23.59 21.10
N TYR A 79 11.17 24.17 21.10
CA TYR A 79 11.37 25.58 20.73
C TYR A 79 11.06 25.87 19.26
N GLY A 80 11.28 24.89 18.37
CA GLY A 80 10.95 25.02 16.94
C GLY A 80 9.44 25.04 16.64
N ARG A 81 8.60 24.45 17.50
CA ARG A 81 7.14 24.37 17.27
C ARG A 81 6.40 25.68 17.48
N ASP A 82 6.80 26.48 18.46
CA ASP A 82 6.19 27.80 18.75
C ASP A 82 6.34 28.79 17.58
N ALA A 83 7.39 28.64 16.78
CA ALA A 83 7.62 29.46 15.60
C ALA A 83 6.65 29.15 14.42
N SER A 84 5.87 28.07 14.50
CA SER A 84 4.97 27.65 13.44
C SER A 84 3.50 27.96 13.78
N PRO A 85 2.78 28.80 13.00
CA PRO A 85 1.38 29.14 13.24
C PRO A 85 0.42 27.94 13.27
N GLN A 86 0.87 26.76 12.83
CA GLN A 86 0.08 25.52 12.79
C GLN A 86 0.12 24.74 14.11
N TYR A 87 1.08 25.02 15.00
CA TYR A 87 1.26 24.31 16.27
C TYR A 87 0.95 25.26 17.44
N ASN A 88 -0.20 25.05 18.08
CA ASN A 88 -0.67 25.85 19.21
C ASN A 88 -0.67 25.03 20.52
N ASP A 89 0.20 24.01 20.60
CA ASP A 89 0.21 22.97 21.62
C ASP A 89 1.33 23.11 22.66
N VAL A 90 2.24 24.07 22.49
CA VAL A 90 3.37 24.33 23.40
C VAL A 90 3.32 25.78 23.92
N ASN A 91 3.63 25.98 25.20
CA ASN A 91 3.84 27.30 25.79
C ASN A 91 5.31 27.46 26.20
N ILE A 92 6.06 28.24 25.42
CA ILE A 92 7.51 28.43 25.64
C ILE A 92 7.82 29.10 26.97
N ALA A 93 6.97 30.01 27.46
CA ALA A 93 7.20 30.61 28.77
C ALA A 93 7.14 29.57 29.91
N MET A 94 6.30 28.54 29.76
CA MET A 94 6.28 27.43 30.73
C MET A 94 7.49 26.52 30.59
N LEU A 95 7.96 26.27 29.36
CA LEU A 95 9.18 25.51 29.09
C LEU A 95 10.42 26.22 29.66
N ASP A 96 10.57 27.53 29.43
CA ASP A 96 11.66 28.35 29.98
C ASP A 96 11.67 28.31 31.52
N ASN A 97 10.49 28.37 32.14
CA ASN A 97 10.37 28.24 33.59
C ASN A 97 10.79 26.84 34.09
N ALA A 98 10.49 25.79 33.33
CA ALA A 98 10.92 24.43 33.65
C ALA A 98 12.45 24.27 33.53
N GLU A 99 13.08 24.86 32.53
CA GLU A 99 14.54 24.84 32.38
C GLU A 99 15.27 25.50 33.56
N VAL A 100 14.76 26.64 34.03
CA VAL A 100 15.28 27.30 35.25
C VAL A 100 15.09 26.41 36.48
N PHE A 101 13.95 25.73 36.57
CA PHE A 101 13.63 24.81 37.65
C PHE A 101 14.55 23.58 37.67
N HIS A 102 14.76 22.91 36.54
CA HIS A 102 15.68 21.79 36.39
C HIS A 102 17.12 22.19 36.76
N ALA A 103 17.61 23.32 36.26
CA ALA A 103 18.96 23.80 36.58
C ALA A 103 19.21 24.09 38.08
N ALA A 104 18.14 24.26 38.86
CA ALA A 104 18.19 24.37 40.31
C ALA A 104 18.12 23.00 41.01
N LEU A 105 17.25 22.10 40.53
CA LEU A 105 17.04 20.75 41.09
C LEU A 105 18.18 19.78 40.80
N ASP A 106 18.74 19.80 39.59
CA ASP A 106 19.83 18.91 39.16
C ASP A 106 21.09 19.03 40.07
N LYS A 107 21.18 20.10 40.86
CA LYS A 107 22.25 20.31 41.87
C LYS A 107 21.97 19.68 43.23
N MET A 108 20.79 19.08 43.44
CA MET A 108 20.35 18.50 44.71
C MET A 108 20.37 16.97 44.67
N ILE A 109 21.42 16.38 45.22
CA ILE A 109 21.43 14.94 45.55
C ILE A 109 20.89 14.78 46.98
N ILE A 110 19.68 14.23 47.12
CA ILE A 110 18.94 14.18 48.39
C ILE A 110 19.63 13.28 49.43
N THR A 111 20.26 12.19 48.99
CA THR A 111 20.92 11.16 49.81
C THR A 111 22.32 11.57 50.30
N ASP A 112 22.96 12.53 49.64
CA ASP A 112 24.29 13.04 50.02
C ASP A 112 24.24 14.48 50.57
N ASN A 113 23.05 14.88 51.07
CA ASN A 113 22.84 16.23 51.56
C ASN A 113 23.35 16.40 53.00
N SER A 114 24.39 17.22 53.17
CA SER A 114 24.96 17.54 54.50
C SER A 114 24.04 18.36 55.42
N LEU A 115 22.94 18.91 54.91
CA LEU A 115 22.02 19.78 55.66
C LEU A 115 20.81 19.03 56.22
N VAL A 116 20.33 18.00 55.52
CA VAL A 116 19.13 17.22 55.88
C VAL A 116 19.34 15.78 55.46
N GLU A 117 19.03 14.84 56.35
CA GLU A 117 19.05 13.43 56.04
C GLU A 117 17.83 13.05 55.17
N GLY A 118 18.09 12.47 54.00
CA GLY A 118 17.05 12.12 53.02
C GLY A 118 16.98 10.61 52.78
N TYR A 119 15.77 10.10 52.54
CA TYR A 119 15.51 8.70 52.22
C TYR A 119 14.60 8.61 51.00
N MET A 120 14.86 7.66 50.11
CA MET A 120 14.07 7.42 48.91
C MET A 120 13.37 6.06 49.02
N ILE A 121 12.09 6.03 48.65
CA ILE A 121 11.31 4.80 48.55
C ILE A 121 10.73 4.77 47.14
N ALA A 122 11.13 3.80 46.32
CA ALA A 122 10.77 3.71 44.90
C ALA A 122 10.31 2.29 44.56
N SER A 123 9.38 2.16 43.62
CA SER A 123 9.08 0.85 43.02
C SER A 123 10.06 0.52 41.89
N ASP A 124 10.36 -0.76 41.72
CA ASP A 124 11.35 -1.24 40.75
C ASP A 124 10.92 -2.49 39.97
N ARG A 125 9.61 -2.77 39.90
CA ARG A 125 9.12 -3.90 39.10
C ARG A 125 8.12 -3.52 38.03
N GLN A 126 7.34 -2.47 38.24
CA GLN A 126 6.30 -2.09 37.29
C GLN A 126 6.93 -1.59 35.98
N ALA A 127 6.51 -2.16 34.85
CA ALA A 127 6.97 -1.73 33.55
C ALA A 127 6.61 -0.27 33.31
N THR A 128 7.61 0.54 33.00
CA THR A 128 7.46 1.97 32.78
C THR A 128 8.00 2.33 31.40
N PRO A 129 7.17 2.91 30.52
CA PRO A 129 7.60 3.37 29.20
C PRO A 129 8.70 4.41 29.31
N VAL A 130 9.75 4.21 28.51
CA VAL A 130 10.90 5.11 28.49
C VAL A 130 11.25 5.60 27.10
N LEU A 131 10.90 4.85 26.05
CA LEU A 131 11.07 5.25 24.66
C LEU A 131 9.74 5.11 23.89
N LEU A 132 9.33 6.21 23.26
CA LEU A 132 8.23 6.23 22.32
C LEU A 132 8.77 6.44 20.90
N ARG A 133 8.25 5.68 19.93
CA ARG A 133 8.58 5.85 18.52
C ARG A 133 7.32 6.11 17.69
N ASP A 134 7.35 7.14 16.86
CA ASP A 134 6.30 7.39 15.87
C ASP A 134 6.74 6.85 14.50
N TYR A 135 5.95 5.90 14.01
CA TYR A 135 6.11 5.32 12.68
C TYR A 135 5.24 6.08 11.70
N ILE A 136 5.88 6.77 10.75
CA ILE A 136 5.20 7.49 9.68
C ILE A 136 5.31 6.66 8.40
N GLY A 137 4.21 6.02 8.00
CA GLY A 137 4.15 5.22 6.76
C GLY A 137 4.40 6.05 5.49
N SER A 138 4.67 5.39 4.37
CA SER A 138 4.97 6.09 3.12
C SER A 138 3.86 7.04 2.70
N ARG A 139 4.28 8.24 2.31
CA ARG A 139 3.43 9.42 2.02
C ARG A 139 2.73 10.03 3.24
N GLY A 140 3.16 9.76 4.47
CA GLY A 140 2.69 10.46 5.68
C GLY A 140 1.28 10.10 6.11
N LYS A 141 0.80 8.88 5.79
CA LYS A 141 -0.62 8.51 5.96
C LYS A 141 -0.93 7.61 7.17
N LYS A 142 0.01 6.81 7.66
CA LYS A 142 -0.16 6.00 8.88
C LYS A 142 0.76 6.58 9.94
N HIS A 143 0.20 7.02 11.06
CA HIS A 143 0.94 7.44 12.26
C HIS A 143 0.63 6.41 13.35
N GLU A 144 1.66 5.74 13.83
CA GLU A 144 1.54 4.78 14.92
C GLU A 144 2.57 5.13 15.99
N ASN A 145 2.08 5.51 17.17
CA ASN A 145 2.94 5.82 18.32
C ASN A 145 3.08 4.55 19.17
N LYS A 146 4.24 3.90 19.07
CA LYS A 146 4.53 2.66 19.76
C LYS A 146 5.44 2.88 20.95
N VAL A 147 5.19 2.16 22.03
CA VAL A 147 6.13 2.02 23.15
C VAL A 147 7.20 1.03 22.71
N GLU A 148 8.43 1.49 22.53
CA GLU A 148 9.52 0.62 22.07
C GLU A 148 10.32 0.02 23.22
N GLU A 149 10.54 0.82 24.28
CA GLU A 149 11.35 0.43 25.42
C GLU A 149 10.59 0.65 26.73
N LEU A 150 10.72 -0.33 27.61
CA LEU A 150 10.17 -0.39 28.95
C LEU A 150 11.32 -0.62 29.92
N GLU A 151 11.33 0.15 31.02
CA GLU A 151 12.23 -0.07 32.14
C GLU A 151 11.45 -0.44 33.40
N ALA A 152 12.17 -0.90 34.43
CA ALA A 152 11.63 -1.05 35.77
C ALA A 152 11.26 0.33 36.38
N GLY A 153 10.16 0.37 37.14
CA GLY A 153 9.68 1.57 37.80
C GLY A 153 8.42 1.34 38.62
N ASP A 154 7.55 2.36 38.63
CA ASP A 154 6.23 2.35 39.28
C ASP A 154 5.06 2.42 38.27
N GLY A 155 5.35 2.23 36.97
CA GLY A 155 4.38 2.36 35.87
C GLY A 155 4.21 3.78 35.35
N THR A 156 4.88 4.77 35.96
CA THR A 156 4.89 6.17 35.51
C THR A 156 6.29 6.76 35.58
N VAL A 157 7.00 6.51 36.67
CA VAL A 157 8.35 7.00 36.96
C VAL A 157 9.31 5.81 36.91
N PRO A 158 10.28 5.81 35.97
CA PRO A 158 11.33 4.80 35.92
C PRO A 158 12.18 4.83 37.19
N THR A 159 12.64 3.68 37.67
CA THR A 159 13.38 3.58 38.93
C THR A 159 14.62 4.47 38.93
N VAL A 160 15.33 4.55 37.79
CA VAL A 160 16.50 5.41 37.63
C VAL A 160 16.16 6.90 37.82
N SER A 161 14.96 7.34 37.45
CA SER A 161 14.47 8.68 37.73
C SER A 161 14.17 8.86 39.22
N ALA A 162 13.45 7.90 39.81
CA ALA A 162 13.02 7.94 41.21
C ALA A 162 14.20 7.97 42.20
N THR A 163 15.36 7.44 41.80
CA THR A 163 16.58 7.39 42.62
C THR A 163 17.65 8.40 42.22
N ASN A 164 17.34 9.36 41.34
CA ASN A 164 18.32 10.30 40.78
C ASN A 164 19.57 9.60 40.21
N GLY A 165 19.38 8.46 39.53
CA GLY A 165 20.45 7.66 38.94
C GLY A 165 21.27 6.84 39.94
N GLN A 166 20.96 6.91 41.23
CA GLN A 166 21.70 6.16 42.25
C GLN A 166 21.19 4.73 42.35
N SER A 167 22.12 3.79 42.45
CA SER A 167 21.85 2.40 42.82
C SER A 167 22.61 2.05 44.09
N ASN A 168 22.14 1.03 44.83
CA ASN A 168 22.84 0.46 45.98
C ASN A 168 23.29 1.48 47.05
N HIS A 169 22.38 2.38 47.41
CA HIS A 169 22.58 3.36 48.47
C HIS A 169 21.80 2.96 49.74
N ASN A 170 22.39 3.16 50.91
CA ASN A 170 21.80 2.72 52.20
C ASN A 170 20.51 3.45 52.60
N GLN A 171 20.18 4.53 51.91
CA GLN A 171 18.97 5.33 52.13
C GLN A 171 17.94 5.17 51.00
N ILE A 172 18.16 4.22 50.08
CA ILE A 172 17.22 3.90 49.01
C ILE A 172 16.60 2.55 49.30
N PHE A 173 15.27 2.52 49.25
CA PHE A 173 14.44 1.37 49.56
C PHE A 173 13.54 1.06 48.36
N TYR A 174 13.66 -0.15 47.84
CA TYR A 174 12.88 -0.61 46.70
C TYR A 174 11.65 -1.38 47.16
N VAL A 175 10.49 -0.98 46.66
CA VAL A 175 9.21 -1.62 46.90
C VAL A 175 8.95 -2.59 45.76
N ASN A 176 8.55 -3.81 46.09
CA ASN A 176 8.29 -4.84 45.08
C ASN A 176 7.20 -4.42 44.09
N ASP A 177 5.96 -4.15 44.53
CA ASP A 177 4.80 -4.17 43.62
C ASP A 177 3.94 -2.89 43.76
N GLY A 178 4.56 -1.71 43.69
CA GLY A 178 3.86 -0.44 43.88
C GLY A 178 3.63 0.35 42.60
N THR A 179 2.37 0.54 42.20
CA THR A 179 2.03 1.51 41.16
C THR A 179 2.21 2.94 41.66
N HIS A 180 2.46 3.90 40.76
CA HIS A 180 2.67 5.31 41.11
C HIS A 180 1.58 5.88 42.05
N GLY A 181 0.30 5.63 41.74
CA GLY A 181 -0.84 6.07 42.55
C GLY A 181 -1.12 5.20 43.79
N GLY A 182 -0.56 3.99 43.84
CA GLY A 182 -0.77 3.01 44.91
C GLY A 182 0.33 3.01 45.97
N LEU A 183 1.55 3.44 45.62
CA LEU A 183 2.76 3.28 46.42
C LEU A 183 2.59 3.75 47.88
N LEU A 184 1.97 4.91 48.10
CA LEU A 184 1.78 5.50 49.43
C LEU A 184 0.77 4.74 50.31
N LYS A 185 -0.05 3.85 49.74
CA LYS A 185 -1.07 3.08 50.46
C LYS A 185 -0.56 1.71 50.90
N LEU A 186 0.61 1.29 50.41
CA LEU A 186 1.15 -0.02 50.69
C LEU A 186 1.60 -0.12 52.16
N GLU A 187 1.13 -1.16 52.84
CA GLU A 187 1.52 -1.45 54.23
C GLU A 187 3.04 -1.54 54.43
N PRO A 188 3.81 -2.20 53.53
CA PRO A 188 5.28 -2.17 53.59
C PRO A 188 5.86 -0.75 53.59
N VAL A 189 5.36 0.14 52.74
CA VAL A 189 5.86 1.53 52.62
C VAL A 189 5.60 2.31 53.90
N ILE A 190 4.38 2.19 54.43
CA ILE A 190 3.99 2.82 55.69
C ILE A 190 4.88 2.30 56.82
N GLN A 191 5.07 0.98 56.92
CA GLN A 191 5.88 0.36 57.96
C GLN A 191 7.35 0.78 57.86
N LYS A 192 7.92 0.87 56.65
CA LYS A 192 9.29 1.33 56.47
C LYS A 192 9.45 2.80 56.82
N THR A 193 8.48 3.63 56.48
CA THR A 193 8.48 5.04 56.89
C THR A 193 8.47 5.16 58.42
N ILE A 194 7.67 4.36 59.13
CA ILE A 194 7.69 4.30 60.60
C ILE A 194 9.07 3.88 61.12
N ASN A 195 9.69 2.86 60.53
CA ASN A 195 11.03 2.41 60.94
C ASN A 195 12.07 3.52 60.74
N ILE A 196 12.03 4.25 59.63
CA ILE A 196 12.90 5.41 59.36
C ILE A 196 12.72 6.48 60.45
N LEU A 197 11.47 6.83 60.78
CA LEU A 197 11.16 7.84 61.79
C LEU A 197 11.62 7.46 63.20
N ASN A 198 11.69 6.16 63.50
CA ASN A 198 12.20 5.64 64.77
C ASN A 198 13.72 5.43 64.80
N GLY A 199 14.42 5.61 63.67
CA GLY A 199 15.86 5.36 63.54
C GLY A 199 16.23 3.89 63.29
N ASP A 200 15.26 3.02 63.02
CA ASP A 200 15.41 1.58 62.83
C ASP A 200 15.60 1.20 61.35
N LEU A 201 16.54 1.86 60.66
CA LEU A 201 16.74 1.76 59.20
C LEU A 201 16.97 0.33 58.69
N ASN A 202 17.68 -0.48 59.47
CA ASN A 202 18.03 -1.85 59.11
C ASN A 202 16.95 -2.87 59.47
N MET A 203 15.85 -2.44 60.10
CA MET A 203 14.74 -3.34 60.41
C MET A 203 14.10 -3.81 59.09
N PRO A 204 14.10 -5.12 58.82
CA PRO A 204 13.54 -5.67 57.58
C PRO A 204 12.03 -5.46 57.56
N VAL A 205 11.51 -5.11 56.39
CA VAL A 205 10.07 -4.99 56.12
C VAL A 205 9.80 -5.86 54.91
N ASP A 206 8.85 -6.79 55.04
CA ASP A 206 8.47 -7.65 53.92
C ASP A 206 7.93 -6.81 52.76
N GLY A 207 8.27 -7.17 51.53
CA GLY A 207 7.97 -6.36 50.35
C GLY A 207 8.90 -5.16 50.09
N ILE A 208 9.89 -4.91 50.97
CA ILE A 208 10.90 -3.86 50.76
C ILE A 208 12.32 -4.44 50.74
N ARG A 209 13.09 -4.03 49.75
CA ARG A 209 14.48 -4.43 49.51
C ARG A 209 15.43 -3.24 49.59
N ASN A 210 16.69 -3.53 49.89
CA ASN A 210 17.83 -2.62 49.74
C ASN A 210 18.76 -3.19 48.66
N GLY A 211 19.65 -2.37 48.12
CA GLY A 211 20.70 -2.81 47.21
C GLY A 211 20.47 -2.34 45.78
N ASP A 212 20.60 -3.25 44.82
CA ASP A 212 20.36 -2.94 43.41
C ASP A 212 18.85 -3.02 43.08
N PRO A 213 18.35 -2.15 42.18
CA PRO A 213 16.98 -2.24 41.70
C PRO A 213 16.78 -3.54 40.91
N SER A 214 15.57 -4.06 40.97
CA SER A 214 15.15 -5.20 40.14
C SER A 214 15.15 -4.79 38.68
N LYS A 215 15.43 -5.77 37.82
CA LYS A 215 15.24 -5.63 36.39
C LYS A 215 13.88 -6.16 35.99
N LEU A 216 13.37 -5.66 34.87
CA LEU A 216 12.08 -6.07 34.33
C LEU A 216 12.13 -7.55 33.92
N ASN A 217 11.18 -8.34 34.42
CA ASN A 217 11.01 -9.76 34.09
C ASN A 217 9.52 -10.04 33.97
N GLY A 218 9.10 -10.66 32.86
CA GLY A 218 7.69 -10.92 32.57
C GLY A 218 7.36 -10.82 31.08
N TYR A 219 6.10 -10.52 30.81
CA TYR A 219 5.57 -10.41 29.45
C TYR A 219 4.87 -9.09 29.24
N TYR A 220 5.22 -8.41 28.16
CA TYR A 220 4.51 -7.25 27.67
C TYR A 220 3.51 -7.70 26.61
N ALA A 221 2.25 -7.30 26.74
CA ALA A 221 1.18 -7.53 25.78
C ALA A 221 0.73 -6.20 25.18
N TYR A 222 0.61 -6.15 23.87
CA TYR A 222 0.13 -5.03 23.07
C TYR A 222 -1.03 -5.49 22.20
N ALA A 223 -2.15 -4.79 22.25
CA ALA A 223 -3.31 -5.03 21.39
C ALA A 223 -3.76 -3.74 20.71
N ALA A 224 -3.90 -3.77 19.39
CA ALA A 224 -4.45 -2.66 18.61
C ALA A 224 -5.96 -2.83 18.38
N CYS A 225 -6.71 -1.72 18.36
CA CYS A 225 -8.14 -1.71 18.02
C CYS A 225 -8.47 -2.52 16.74
N PRO A 226 -9.69 -3.07 16.62
CA PRO A 226 -10.88 -2.81 17.43
C PRO A 226 -11.15 -3.90 18.49
N VAL A 227 -10.24 -4.08 19.43
CA VAL A 227 -10.43 -4.98 20.59
C VAL A 227 -10.17 -4.26 21.90
N ASP A 228 -10.81 -4.72 22.97
CA ASP A 228 -10.41 -4.47 24.34
C ASP A 228 -9.58 -5.65 24.87
N LEU A 229 -8.50 -5.32 25.58
CA LEU A 229 -7.55 -6.29 26.14
C LEU A 229 -7.89 -6.58 27.59
N TYR A 230 -8.12 -7.85 27.90
CA TYR A 230 -8.23 -8.37 29.26
C TYR A 230 -7.11 -9.37 29.51
N VAL A 231 -6.49 -9.29 30.69
CA VAL A 231 -5.40 -10.18 31.08
C VAL A 231 -5.71 -10.76 32.46
N THR A 232 -5.69 -12.08 32.57
CA THR A 232 -5.95 -12.81 33.81
C THR A 232 -4.67 -13.47 34.30
N ASP A 233 -4.20 -13.10 35.49
CA ASP A 233 -2.99 -13.70 36.10
C ASP A 233 -3.25 -15.10 36.69
N SER A 234 -2.21 -15.77 37.18
CA SER A 234 -2.34 -17.11 37.77
C SER A 234 -3.15 -17.17 39.07
N GLU A 235 -3.42 -16.02 39.70
CA GLU A 235 -4.31 -15.91 40.86
C GLU A 235 -5.77 -15.69 40.46
N GLY A 236 -6.04 -15.53 39.16
CA GLY A 236 -7.38 -15.28 38.62
C GLY A 236 -7.83 -13.83 38.75
N GLN A 237 -6.91 -12.89 39.02
CA GLN A 237 -7.22 -11.47 39.01
C GLN A 237 -7.16 -10.95 37.58
N VAL A 238 -8.09 -10.06 37.22
CA VAL A 238 -8.25 -9.59 35.83
C VAL A 238 -7.89 -8.11 35.73
N ALA A 239 -6.91 -7.82 34.87
CA ALA A 239 -6.60 -6.48 34.40
C ALA A 239 -7.32 -6.19 33.08
N GLY A 240 -7.95 -5.02 32.97
CA GLY A 240 -8.63 -4.56 31.78
C GLY A 240 -8.97 -3.07 31.85
N PRO A 241 -9.74 -2.54 30.87
CA PRO A 241 -10.08 -1.11 30.77
C PRO A 241 -10.77 -0.52 32.02
N GLU A 242 -11.43 -1.35 32.82
CA GLU A 242 -12.15 -0.95 34.03
C GLU A 242 -11.30 -1.05 35.29
N THR A 243 -10.36 -1.99 35.35
CA THR A 243 -9.57 -2.30 36.55
C THR A 243 -8.21 -1.62 36.56
N TRP A 244 -7.63 -1.32 35.39
CA TRP A 244 -6.34 -0.62 35.23
C TRP A 244 -5.13 -1.37 35.84
N GLY A 245 -5.26 -2.66 36.12
CA GLY A 245 -4.18 -3.52 36.60
C GLY A 245 -4.52 -4.33 37.85
N THR A 246 -3.56 -5.14 38.28
CA THR A 246 -3.55 -5.94 39.52
C THR A 246 -2.18 -5.79 40.18
N ASP A 247 -1.90 -6.52 41.26
CA ASP A 247 -0.56 -6.53 41.87
C ASP A 247 0.49 -7.15 40.91
N MET A 248 0.08 -8.08 40.03
CA MET A 248 0.94 -8.75 39.05
C MET A 248 0.87 -8.17 37.64
N ILE A 249 -0.16 -7.38 37.33
CA ILE A 249 -0.40 -6.85 35.99
C ILE A 249 -0.44 -5.32 36.01
N ASN A 250 0.50 -4.69 35.31
CA ASN A 250 0.39 -3.28 34.96
C ASN A 250 -0.47 -3.14 33.70
N TYR A 251 -1.43 -2.22 33.65
CA TYR A 251 -2.28 -2.01 32.47
C TYR A 251 -2.41 -0.53 32.12
N TRP A 252 -2.29 -0.21 30.83
CA TRP A 252 -2.50 1.15 30.34
C TRP A 252 -3.07 1.18 28.92
N ILE A 253 -3.61 2.33 28.55
CA ILE A 253 -4.20 2.59 27.24
C ILE A 253 -3.50 3.80 26.62
N ASN A 254 -3.06 3.67 25.37
CA ASN A 254 -2.43 4.72 24.59
C ASN A 254 -3.20 4.93 23.27
N GLY A 255 -4.16 5.84 23.28
CA GLY A 255 -5.02 6.09 22.12
C GLY A 255 -5.87 4.86 21.80
N GLU A 256 -5.66 4.26 20.63
CA GLU A 256 -6.37 3.06 20.16
C GLU A 256 -5.65 1.75 20.51
N THR A 257 -4.60 1.82 21.31
CA THR A 257 -3.78 0.66 21.69
C THR A 257 -3.88 0.40 23.18
N LYS A 258 -3.95 -0.88 23.54
CA LYS A 258 -4.06 -1.37 24.91
C LYS A 258 -2.82 -2.18 25.24
N HIS A 259 -2.38 -2.06 26.48
CA HIS A 259 -1.10 -2.56 26.89
C HIS A 259 -1.20 -3.18 28.28
N ALA A 260 -0.48 -4.27 28.48
CA ALA A 260 -0.30 -4.86 29.79
C ALA A 260 1.14 -5.34 29.97
N PHE A 261 1.67 -5.26 31.19
CA PHE A 261 2.88 -5.96 31.58
C PHE A 261 2.56 -6.92 32.70
N VAL A 262 2.89 -8.20 32.51
CA VAL A 262 2.52 -9.30 33.38
C VAL A 262 3.77 -9.86 34.05
N HIS A 263 3.82 -9.78 35.38
CA HIS A 263 4.88 -10.35 36.23
C HIS A 263 4.64 -11.83 36.56
N ASP A 264 4.10 -12.57 35.60
CA ASP A 264 3.74 -13.98 35.74
C ASP A 264 4.19 -14.76 34.50
N ASN A 265 4.54 -16.02 34.69
CA ASN A 265 4.82 -16.95 33.61
C ASN A 265 3.56 -17.70 33.14
N ASN A 266 2.47 -17.64 33.91
CA ASN A 266 1.20 -18.25 33.55
C ASN A 266 0.08 -17.22 33.59
N PHE A 267 -0.50 -16.90 32.44
CA PHE A 267 -1.62 -15.97 32.35
C PHE A 267 -2.44 -16.24 31.10
N GLU A 268 -3.64 -15.66 31.07
CA GLU A 268 -4.55 -15.72 29.93
C GLU A 268 -4.80 -14.30 29.41
N ILE A 269 -4.89 -14.15 28.10
CA ILE A 269 -5.34 -12.94 27.44
C ILE A 269 -6.66 -13.25 26.75
N ASP A 270 -7.65 -12.40 26.97
CA ASP A 270 -8.87 -12.35 26.16
C ASP A 270 -8.94 -11.00 25.43
N LEU A 271 -9.11 -11.05 24.11
CA LEU A 271 -9.42 -9.89 23.28
C LEU A 271 -10.92 -9.90 22.99
N LYS A 272 -11.63 -8.96 23.58
CA LYS A 272 -13.06 -8.73 23.31
C LYS A 272 -13.17 -7.80 22.11
N GLY A 273 -13.79 -8.26 21.02
CA GLY A 273 -14.00 -7.40 19.87
C GLY A 273 -14.93 -6.23 20.19
N SER A 274 -14.50 -5.02 19.89
CA SER A 274 -15.28 -3.78 20.10
C SER A 274 -15.89 -3.26 18.79
N GLY A 275 -15.73 -3.98 17.69
CA GLY A 275 -16.18 -3.59 16.36
C GLY A 275 -15.69 -4.55 15.27
N ALA A 276 -16.28 -4.45 14.07
CA ALA A 276 -15.85 -5.23 12.93
C ALA A 276 -14.52 -4.69 12.37
N GLY A 277 -13.49 -5.54 12.31
CA GLY A 277 -12.19 -5.15 11.76
C GLY A 277 -11.12 -6.21 11.93
N LEU A 278 -9.87 -5.74 11.86
CA LEU A 278 -8.67 -6.55 12.04
C LEU A 278 -7.89 -5.95 13.22
N ALA A 279 -7.51 -6.79 14.17
CA ALA A 279 -6.70 -6.43 15.32
C ALA A 279 -5.33 -7.11 15.24
N ASP A 280 -4.33 -6.49 15.86
CA ASP A 280 -3.00 -7.07 16.01
C ASP A 280 -2.72 -7.30 17.51
N LEU A 281 -2.08 -8.42 17.83
CA LEU A 281 -1.61 -8.76 19.17
C LEU A 281 -0.11 -9.04 19.12
N ILE A 282 0.65 -8.40 19.99
CA ILE A 282 2.09 -8.64 20.15
C ILE A 282 2.36 -8.99 21.60
N ILE A 283 3.09 -10.09 21.83
CA ILE A 283 3.58 -10.51 23.14
C ILE A 283 5.11 -10.48 23.12
N GLU A 284 5.72 -9.71 24.02
CA GLU A 284 7.18 -9.61 24.15
C GLU A 284 7.62 -10.14 25.50
N ARG A 285 8.62 -11.01 25.52
CA ARG A 285 9.20 -11.57 26.74
C ARG A 285 10.37 -10.71 27.18
N TYR A 286 10.40 -10.38 28.47
CA TYR A 286 11.49 -9.66 29.11
C TYR A 286 12.20 -10.54 30.13
N GLU A 287 13.52 -10.64 30.01
CA GLU A 287 14.38 -11.29 30.99
C GLU A 287 15.54 -10.37 31.35
N ASN A 288 15.76 -10.14 32.65
CA ASN A 288 16.81 -9.25 33.14
C ASN A 288 16.80 -7.86 32.46
N GLY A 289 15.63 -7.31 32.21
CA GLY A 289 15.44 -5.98 31.63
C GLY A 289 15.55 -5.91 30.11
N GLU A 290 15.91 -7.01 29.44
CA GLU A 290 16.06 -7.04 27.99
C GLU A 290 14.93 -7.85 27.35
N LYS A 291 14.49 -7.40 26.17
CA LYS A 291 13.55 -8.12 25.32
C LYS A 291 14.26 -9.34 24.72
N THR A 292 13.75 -10.54 24.97
CA THR A 292 14.39 -11.79 24.51
C THR A 292 13.64 -12.46 23.38
N GLU A 293 12.32 -12.30 23.33
CA GLU A 293 11.45 -12.88 22.31
C GLU A 293 10.27 -11.95 22.02
N ARG A 294 9.77 -11.97 20.78
CA ARG A 294 8.52 -11.31 20.36
C ARG A 294 7.67 -12.32 19.58
N TYR A 295 6.41 -12.43 19.96
CA TYR A 295 5.39 -13.25 19.29
C TYR A 295 4.36 -12.30 18.70
N SER A 296 4.20 -12.34 17.38
CA SER A 296 3.30 -11.43 16.66
C SER A 296 2.14 -12.19 16.05
N TYR A 297 0.93 -11.67 16.24
CA TYR A 297 -0.30 -12.14 15.63
C TYR A 297 -0.95 -10.97 14.93
N PHE A 298 -1.01 -11.02 13.60
CA PHE A 298 -1.49 -9.94 12.76
C PHE A 298 -2.84 -10.27 12.15
N ALA A 299 -3.62 -9.23 11.87
CA ALA A 299 -4.87 -9.35 11.14
C ALA A 299 -5.87 -10.35 11.76
N ILE A 300 -5.98 -10.36 13.08
CA ILE A 300 -6.96 -11.14 13.83
C ILE A 300 -8.36 -10.59 13.50
N PRO A 301 -9.26 -11.38 12.87
CA PRO A 301 -10.59 -10.93 12.54
C PRO A 301 -11.42 -10.73 13.81
N THR A 302 -12.10 -9.60 13.92
CA THR A 302 -12.86 -9.21 15.11
C THR A 302 -14.23 -8.61 14.74
N ALA A 303 -15.19 -8.73 15.65
CA ALA A 303 -16.55 -8.18 15.60
C ALA A 303 -17.02 -7.85 17.03
N GLU A 304 -18.11 -7.11 17.23
CA GLU A 304 -18.56 -6.68 18.59
C GLU A 304 -18.80 -7.83 19.59
N GLU A 305 -19.05 -9.05 19.12
CA GLU A 305 -19.28 -10.21 19.99
C GLU A 305 -18.13 -11.23 19.94
N SER A 306 -17.11 -11.01 19.10
CA SER A 306 -16.01 -11.97 18.95
C SER A 306 -15.14 -12.01 20.22
N ASP A 307 -14.67 -13.20 20.59
CA ASP A 307 -13.77 -13.44 21.71
C ASP A 307 -12.52 -14.18 21.23
N VAL A 308 -11.35 -13.63 21.49
CA VAL A 308 -10.08 -14.28 21.14
C VAL A 308 -9.28 -14.56 22.39
N ARG A 309 -8.92 -15.82 22.61
CA ARG A 309 -8.16 -16.25 23.78
C ARG A 309 -6.75 -16.67 23.43
N LEU A 310 -5.79 -16.25 24.26
CA LEU A 310 -4.41 -16.73 24.26
C LEU A 310 -4.04 -17.19 25.67
N THR A 311 -3.57 -18.43 25.79
CA THR A 311 -2.93 -18.90 27.03
C THR A 311 -1.42 -18.78 26.92
N VAL A 312 -0.78 -18.24 27.95
CA VAL A 312 0.67 -18.22 28.10
C VAL A 312 1.04 -19.10 29.30
N SER A 313 1.89 -20.10 29.06
CA SER A 313 2.47 -20.95 30.13
C SER A 313 3.96 -21.12 29.87
N GLY A 314 4.72 -20.09 30.19
CA GLY A 314 6.14 -19.93 29.88
C GLY A 314 6.46 -19.64 28.40
N VAL A 315 5.53 -19.95 27.49
CA VAL A 315 5.55 -19.63 26.06
C VAL A 315 4.11 -19.33 25.61
N PRO A 316 3.87 -18.30 24.77
CA PRO A 316 2.57 -18.07 24.15
C PRO A 316 2.12 -19.25 23.27
N GLN A 317 0.89 -19.71 23.46
CA GLN A 317 0.29 -20.79 22.67
C GLN A 317 -0.40 -20.26 21.40
N SER A 318 -1.12 -21.10 20.66
CA SER A 318 -1.98 -20.64 19.57
C SER A 318 -3.19 -19.86 20.11
N LEU A 319 -3.62 -18.84 19.38
CA LEU A 319 -4.88 -18.16 19.60
C LEU A 319 -6.05 -19.10 19.35
N LEU A 320 -7.09 -18.99 20.17
CA LEU A 320 -8.41 -19.57 19.97
C LEU A 320 -9.38 -18.43 19.65
N ILE A 321 -10.08 -18.50 18.53
CA ILE A 321 -10.99 -17.44 18.06
C ILE A 321 -12.42 -17.98 18.03
N ASP A 322 -13.29 -17.32 18.79
CA ASP A 322 -14.75 -17.38 18.73
C ASP A 322 -15.22 -16.16 17.93
N ALA A 323 -15.51 -16.34 16.64
CA ALA A 323 -15.79 -15.21 15.76
C ALA A 323 -17.23 -14.70 15.90
N GLU A 324 -18.16 -15.57 16.30
CA GLU A 324 -19.59 -15.33 16.42
C GLU A 324 -20.06 -14.98 17.83
N GLY A 325 -19.21 -15.16 18.85
CA GLY A 325 -19.51 -14.88 20.25
C GLY A 325 -20.44 -15.90 20.89
N ASP A 326 -20.46 -17.15 20.41
CA ASP A 326 -21.37 -18.18 20.93
C ASP A 326 -20.76 -19.03 22.06
N GLY A 327 -19.49 -18.77 22.40
CA GLY A 327 -18.70 -19.46 23.42
C GLY A 327 -18.00 -20.72 22.93
N VAL A 328 -18.07 -21.03 21.63
CA VAL A 328 -17.27 -22.06 20.96
C VAL A 328 -16.12 -21.37 20.23
N TYR A 329 -14.94 -22.00 20.22
CA TYR A 329 -13.76 -21.47 19.51
C TYR A 329 -13.51 -22.33 18.27
N GLU A 330 -13.90 -21.82 17.10
CA GLU A 330 -13.90 -22.55 15.83
C GLU A 330 -12.52 -22.58 15.19
N THR A 331 -11.72 -21.54 15.45
CA THR A 331 -10.47 -21.29 14.74
C THR A 331 -9.29 -21.27 15.70
N THR A 332 -8.18 -21.88 15.28
CA THR A 332 -6.91 -21.84 16.02
C THR A 332 -5.81 -21.27 15.13
N VAL A 333 -5.08 -20.27 15.62
CA VAL A 333 -4.05 -19.54 14.85
C VAL A 333 -2.74 -19.52 15.63
N ALA A 334 -1.66 -20.02 15.02
CA ALA A 334 -0.30 -19.88 15.56
C ALA A 334 0.22 -18.45 15.36
N PRO A 335 1.26 -18.01 16.10
CA PRO A 335 1.92 -16.74 15.80
C PRO A 335 2.31 -16.64 14.33
N ASP A 336 2.10 -15.46 13.72
CA ASP A 336 2.58 -15.17 12.36
C ASP A 336 4.10 -15.10 12.29
N ASN A 337 4.73 -14.72 13.39
CA ASN A 337 6.17 -14.60 13.54
C ASN A 337 6.59 -14.77 15.01
N VAL A 338 7.76 -15.36 15.22
CA VAL A 338 8.47 -15.37 16.51
C VAL A 338 9.89 -14.86 16.29
N ALA A 339 10.17 -13.64 16.76
CA ALA A 339 11.48 -13.00 16.64
C ALA A 339 12.31 -13.20 17.91
N SER A 340 13.64 -13.34 17.76
CA SER A 340 14.61 -13.42 18.86
C SER A 340 15.99 -12.97 18.41
N GLY A 341 16.87 -12.67 19.37
CA GLY A 341 18.23 -12.23 19.08
C GLY A 341 18.27 -10.96 18.21
N SER A 342 19.11 -10.94 17.17
CA SER A 342 19.27 -9.76 16.32
C SER A 342 18.02 -9.35 15.54
N ALA A 343 17.04 -10.24 15.35
CA ALA A 343 15.78 -9.89 14.69
C ALA A 343 14.91 -8.93 15.52
N LEU A 344 15.10 -8.86 16.85
CA LEU A 344 14.35 -7.92 17.70
C LEU A 344 14.76 -6.47 17.50
N GLU A 345 15.97 -6.24 16.98
CA GLU A 345 16.55 -4.93 16.72
C GLU A 345 16.21 -4.41 15.31
N ASP A 346 15.67 -5.28 14.44
CA ASP A 346 15.29 -4.90 13.09
C ASP A 346 13.94 -4.18 13.08
N THR A 347 13.94 -3.01 12.47
CA THR A 347 12.77 -2.11 12.40
C THR A 347 12.42 -1.75 10.96
N THR A 348 13.08 -2.36 9.99
CA THR A 348 12.86 -2.10 8.56
C THR A 348 12.11 -3.25 7.92
N GLY A 349 11.12 -2.95 7.10
CA GLY A 349 10.41 -3.97 6.34
C GLY A 349 11.20 -4.45 5.11
N PRO A 350 10.91 -5.67 4.61
CA PRO A 350 11.57 -6.21 3.43
C PRO A 350 11.45 -5.37 2.17
N ILE A 351 12.35 -5.66 1.24
CA ILE A 351 12.29 -5.21 -0.15
C ILE A 351 11.71 -6.32 -1.01
N VAL A 352 10.52 -6.11 -1.58
CA VAL A 352 9.92 -7.03 -2.56
C VAL A 352 10.17 -6.55 -3.99
N THR A 353 10.59 -7.46 -4.86
CA THR A 353 10.82 -7.22 -6.29
C THR A 353 10.25 -8.37 -7.12
N CYS A 354 10.00 -8.10 -8.41
CA CYS A 354 9.62 -9.12 -9.38
C CYS A 354 10.32 -8.92 -10.71
N ASP A 355 10.39 -9.99 -11.53
CA ASP A 355 11.06 -9.99 -12.84
C ASP A 355 10.11 -9.65 -14.02
N LEU A 356 9.08 -8.86 -13.76
CA LEU A 356 8.08 -8.52 -14.76
C LEU A 356 8.62 -7.46 -15.76
N ASN A 357 8.70 -7.85 -17.04
CA ASN A 357 9.09 -6.95 -18.14
C ASN A 357 7.95 -6.75 -19.13
N GLY A 358 7.20 -5.65 -18.97
CA GLY A 358 6.09 -5.28 -19.85
C GLY A 358 4.73 -5.44 -19.20
N THR A 359 3.68 -5.16 -19.97
CA THR A 359 2.29 -5.08 -19.48
C THR A 359 1.33 -5.96 -20.29
N TYR A 360 1.65 -6.26 -21.55
CA TYR A 360 0.81 -7.05 -22.45
C TYR A 360 1.58 -8.29 -22.92
N PHE A 361 0.95 -9.45 -22.84
CA PHE A 361 1.58 -10.73 -23.15
C PHE A 361 0.63 -11.62 -23.95
N ASN A 362 1.13 -12.25 -25.01
CA ASN A 362 0.38 -13.18 -25.86
C ASN A 362 0.57 -14.66 -25.54
N GLN A 363 1.11 -14.95 -24.36
CA GLN A 363 1.40 -16.30 -23.87
C GLN A 363 1.29 -16.32 -22.35
N ASP A 364 1.41 -17.52 -21.76
CA ASP A 364 1.47 -17.68 -20.30
C ASP A 364 2.60 -16.83 -19.72
N VAL A 365 2.31 -16.17 -18.60
CA VAL A 365 3.26 -15.32 -17.88
C VAL A 365 3.56 -15.96 -16.54
N THR A 366 4.83 -16.19 -16.26
CA THR A 366 5.31 -16.53 -14.91
C THR A 366 6.11 -15.34 -14.40
N VAL A 367 5.68 -14.78 -13.27
CA VAL A 367 6.35 -13.67 -12.58
C VAL A 367 7.08 -14.25 -11.39
N ASN A 368 8.41 -14.24 -11.44
CA ASN A 368 9.26 -14.60 -10.32
C ASN A 368 9.34 -13.44 -9.34
N ILE A 369 9.19 -13.77 -8.06
CA ILE A 369 9.14 -12.83 -6.95
C ILE A 369 10.31 -13.11 -6.03
N SER A 370 10.99 -12.05 -5.61
CA SER A 370 12.04 -12.12 -4.60
C SER A 370 11.81 -11.07 -3.52
N ALA A 371 12.10 -11.45 -2.28
CA ALA A 371 12.13 -10.52 -1.17
C ALA A 371 13.48 -10.63 -0.44
N ASN A 372 14.00 -9.51 0.03
CA ASN A 372 15.26 -9.46 0.79
C ASN A 372 15.13 -8.53 1.99
N ASP A 373 15.65 -8.97 3.12
CA ASP A 373 15.68 -8.24 4.37
C ASP A 373 16.88 -8.70 5.25
N GLU A 374 17.34 -7.87 6.20
CA GLU A 374 18.45 -8.21 7.10
C GLU A 374 18.07 -9.29 8.11
N SER A 375 16.86 -9.24 8.69
CA SER A 375 16.33 -10.30 9.55
C SER A 375 15.89 -11.54 8.75
N GLY A 376 15.71 -11.38 7.44
CA GLY A 376 15.27 -12.42 6.51
C GLY A 376 13.75 -12.49 6.40
N ILE A 377 13.25 -13.23 5.41
CA ILE A 377 11.82 -13.26 5.08
C ILE A 377 11.11 -14.37 5.86
N GLU A 378 9.97 -14.04 6.47
CA GLU A 378 9.04 -14.99 7.08
C GLU A 378 8.06 -15.51 6.03
N LYS A 379 7.31 -14.61 5.37
CA LYS A 379 6.35 -14.97 4.32
C LYS A 379 6.13 -13.85 3.31
N ILE A 380 5.61 -14.20 2.15
CA ILE A 380 5.16 -13.23 1.13
C ILE A 380 3.67 -13.43 0.93
N MET A 381 2.89 -12.36 1.04
CA MET A 381 1.46 -12.35 0.80
C MET A 381 1.17 -11.70 -0.55
N TYR A 382 0.14 -12.18 -1.24
CA TYR A 382 -0.32 -11.61 -2.49
C TYR A 382 -1.85 -11.59 -2.61
N THR A 383 -2.36 -10.70 -3.45
CA THR A 383 -3.76 -10.71 -3.91
C THR A 383 -3.80 -10.46 -5.41
N ILE A 384 -4.77 -11.09 -6.09
CA ILE A 384 -5.05 -10.91 -7.51
C ILE A 384 -6.48 -10.41 -7.65
N ASN A 385 -6.67 -9.31 -8.38
CA ASN A 385 -7.95 -8.66 -8.64
C ASN A 385 -8.71 -8.31 -7.35
N ASP A 386 -7.98 -7.80 -6.35
CA ASP A 386 -8.50 -7.37 -5.05
C ASP A 386 -9.24 -8.51 -4.29
N ALA A 387 -8.85 -9.77 -4.53
CA ALA A 387 -9.31 -10.94 -3.77
C ALA A 387 -8.70 -10.98 -2.35
N TYR A 388 -9.05 -12.00 -1.57
CA TYR A 388 -8.43 -12.24 -0.26
C TYR A 388 -6.93 -12.48 -0.40
N TRP A 389 -6.16 -11.91 0.55
CA TRP A 389 -4.73 -12.14 0.65
C TRP A 389 -4.43 -13.63 0.87
N SER A 390 -3.46 -14.13 0.13
CA SER A 390 -2.97 -15.51 0.21
C SER A 390 -1.46 -15.52 0.35
N GLU A 391 -0.93 -16.51 1.07
CA GLU A 391 0.51 -16.72 1.14
C GLU A 391 1.05 -17.26 -0.19
N LEU A 392 2.19 -16.74 -0.63
CA LEU A 392 2.88 -17.17 -1.83
C LEU A 392 3.66 -18.45 -1.54
N GLU A 393 3.13 -19.56 -2.02
CA GLU A 393 3.84 -20.83 -2.05
C GLU A 393 4.94 -20.81 -3.12
N GLY A 394 6.20 -20.89 -2.70
CA GLY A 394 7.36 -20.86 -3.59
C GLY A 394 7.84 -19.44 -3.91
N SER A 395 8.19 -19.17 -5.17
CA SER A 395 8.84 -17.91 -5.58
C SER A 395 8.29 -17.32 -6.87
N SER A 396 7.07 -17.69 -7.29
CA SER A 396 6.49 -17.20 -8.55
C SER A 396 4.97 -17.28 -8.61
N LEU A 397 4.36 -16.33 -9.32
CA LEU A 397 2.94 -16.37 -9.73
C LEU A 397 2.84 -16.70 -11.22
N THR A 398 1.87 -17.54 -11.60
CA THR A 398 1.65 -17.92 -13.01
C THR A 398 0.25 -17.54 -13.47
N PHE A 399 0.18 -16.88 -14.62
CA PHE A 399 -1.03 -16.40 -15.28
C PHE A 399 -1.17 -17.10 -16.64
N ASN A 400 -2.06 -18.08 -16.71
CA ASN A 400 -2.24 -18.95 -17.88
C ASN A 400 -3.59 -18.77 -18.58
N GLN A 401 -4.52 -18.03 -17.98
CA GLN A 401 -5.79 -17.69 -18.58
C GLN A 401 -5.72 -16.29 -19.19
N GLU A 402 -6.54 -16.04 -20.20
CA GLU A 402 -6.67 -14.71 -20.74
C GLU A 402 -7.41 -13.82 -19.74
N GLY A 403 -6.94 -12.59 -19.58
CA GLY A 403 -7.55 -11.63 -18.67
C GLY A 403 -6.63 -10.50 -18.25
N GLN A 404 -7.23 -9.54 -17.55
CA GLN A 404 -6.51 -8.52 -16.81
C GLN A 404 -6.28 -9.00 -15.37
N TYR A 405 -5.05 -8.87 -14.89
CA TYR A 405 -4.65 -9.26 -13.55
C TYR A 405 -4.01 -8.07 -12.85
N LYS A 406 -4.70 -7.50 -11.87
CA LYS A 406 -4.16 -6.51 -10.94
C LYS A 406 -3.62 -7.26 -9.73
N THR A 407 -2.31 -7.21 -9.50
CA THR A 407 -1.66 -7.96 -8.41
C THR A 407 -1.03 -6.99 -7.43
N SER A 408 -1.24 -7.24 -6.13
CA SER A 408 -0.56 -6.53 -5.04
C SER A 408 0.15 -7.57 -4.16
N LEU A 409 1.37 -7.23 -3.71
CA LEU A 409 2.26 -8.11 -2.96
C LEU A 409 2.87 -7.36 -1.77
N CYS A 410 3.05 -8.04 -0.65
CA CYS A 410 3.89 -7.57 0.46
C CYS A 410 4.60 -8.77 1.11
N ALA A 411 5.67 -8.52 1.85
CA ALA A 411 6.40 -9.54 2.58
C ALA A 411 6.49 -9.18 4.07
N LEU A 412 6.43 -10.19 4.92
CA LEU A 412 6.70 -10.13 6.35
C LEU A 412 8.11 -10.66 6.58
N ASP A 413 8.92 -9.94 7.34
CA ASP A 413 10.23 -10.42 7.78
C ASP A 413 10.17 -11.23 9.09
N LYS A 414 11.33 -11.69 9.56
CA LYS A 414 11.45 -12.42 10.83
C LYS A 414 11.43 -11.54 12.07
N ALA A 415 11.41 -10.22 11.93
CA ALA A 415 11.30 -9.25 13.00
C ALA A 415 9.86 -8.79 13.25
N GLY A 416 8.95 -9.11 12.34
CA GLY A 416 7.54 -8.71 12.35
C GLY A 416 7.23 -7.46 11.51
N ASN A 417 8.15 -6.99 10.66
CA ASN A 417 7.93 -5.82 9.82
C ASN A 417 7.40 -6.21 8.43
N TRP A 418 6.40 -5.46 7.96
CA TRP A 418 5.84 -5.61 6.62
C TRP A 418 6.56 -4.70 5.61
N SER A 419 6.76 -5.21 4.39
CA SER A 419 7.20 -4.42 3.26
C SER A 419 6.12 -3.45 2.80
N GLU A 420 6.51 -2.48 1.98
CA GLU A 420 5.55 -1.77 1.14
C GLU A 420 4.83 -2.70 0.17
N LEU A 421 3.67 -2.24 -0.31
CA LEU A 421 2.93 -2.90 -1.37
C LEU A 421 3.65 -2.75 -2.71
N LEU A 422 4.07 -3.87 -3.30
CA LEU A 422 4.45 -3.95 -4.70
C LEU A 422 3.21 -4.24 -5.53
N GLU A 423 2.84 -3.32 -6.41
CA GLU A 423 1.66 -3.45 -7.27
C GLU A 423 2.04 -3.49 -8.75
N PHE A 424 1.43 -4.39 -9.51
CA PHE A 424 1.53 -4.41 -10.96
C PHE A 424 0.23 -4.85 -11.62
N THR A 425 0.06 -4.52 -12.90
CA THR A 425 -1.05 -5.00 -13.72
C THR A 425 -0.52 -5.61 -14.99
N ILE A 426 -1.00 -6.79 -15.34
CA ILE A 426 -0.69 -7.45 -16.61
C ILE A 426 -1.97 -7.80 -17.38
N PHE A 427 -1.84 -7.88 -18.69
CA PHE A 427 -2.86 -8.34 -19.62
C PHE A 427 -2.32 -9.56 -20.34
N VAL A 428 -2.91 -10.72 -20.08
CA VAL A 428 -2.63 -11.94 -20.84
C VAL A 428 -3.70 -12.02 -21.93
N ASP A 429 -3.32 -11.77 -23.17
CA ASP A 429 -4.22 -11.73 -24.32
C ASP A 429 -3.64 -12.58 -25.43
N LYS A 430 -4.24 -13.74 -25.68
CA LYS A 430 -3.78 -14.73 -26.69
C LYS A 430 -4.68 -14.70 -27.92
N THR A 431 -5.64 -13.77 -27.97
CA THR A 431 -6.67 -13.71 -29.00
C THR A 431 -6.27 -12.68 -30.05
N ALA A 432 -6.27 -13.12 -31.32
CA ALA A 432 -5.97 -12.21 -32.41
C ALA A 432 -7.08 -11.18 -32.62
N PRO A 433 -6.74 -9.94 -33.05
CA PRO A 433 -7.72 -8.90 -33.30
C PRO A 433 -8.70 -9.27 -34.43
N VAL A 434 -9.93 -8.76 -34.36
CA VAL A 434 -10.94 -8.94 -35.41
C VAL A 434 -10.89 -7.77 -36.39
N ILE A 435 -10.62 -8.06 -37.67
CA ILE A 435 -10.63 -7.06 -38.75
C ILE A 435 -12.06 -6.85 -39.26
N VAL A 436 -12.47 -5.59 -39.39
CA VAL A 436 -13.74 -5.16 -39.97
C VAL A 436 -13.46 -4.30 -41.20
N THR A 437 -14.15 -4.58 -42.32
CA THR A 437 -13.97 -3.87 -43.59
C THR A 437 -15.29 -3.79 -44.36
N ASN A 438 -15.46 -2.71 -45.13
CA ASN A 438 -16.60 -2.53 -46.04
C ASN A 438 -16.44 -3.29 -47.37
N LEU A 439 -15.28 -3.91 -47.60
CA LEU A 439 -14.97 -4.64 -48.82
C LEU A 439 -15.41 -6.11 -48.71
N SER A 440 -15.73 -6.72 -49.84
CA SER A 440 -16.09 -8.14 -49.94
C SER A 440 -15.17 -8.84 -50.92
N ASN A 441 -14.84 -10.12 -50.66
CA ASN A 441 -14.01 -10.88 -51.56
C ASN A 441 -14.73 -11.08 -52.91
N ARG A 442 -13.99 -10.87 -54.01
CA ARG A 442 -14.47 -10.85 -55.39
C ARG A 442 -15.48 -9.75 -55.70
N MET A 443 -15.44 -8.64 -54.97
CA MET A 443 -16.23 -7.44 -55.30
C MET A 443 -15.80 -6.91 -56.68
N GLU A 444 -16.77 -6.72 -57.57
CA GLU A 444 -16.54 -6.09 -58.88
C GLU A 444 -16.79 -4.59 -58.78
N ILE A 445 -15.82 -3.79 -59.24
CA ILE A 445 -15.87 -2.33 -59.17
C ILE A 445 -15.66 -1.79 -60.58
N GLU A 446 -16.68 -1.10 -61.09
CA GLU A 446 -16.61 -0.42 -62.37
C GLU A 446 -15.55 0.69 -62.33
N ARG A 447 -14.67 0.72 -63.33
CA ARG A 447 -13.57 1.69 -63.47
C ARG A 447 -14.10 3.06 -63.86
N PHE A 448 -14.93 3.66 -63.02
CA PHE A 448 -15.56 4.96 -63.26
C PHE A 448 -15.81 5.69 -61.95
N GLY A 449 -14.91 6.62 -61.62
CA GLY A 449 -14.94 7.33 -60.34
C GLY A 449 -14.13 6.59 -59.29
N SER A 450 -14.66 6.45 -58.08
CA SER A 450 -13.91 5.94 -56.94
C SER A 450 -14.73 4.99 -56.07
N PHE A 451 -14.04 4.10 -55.36
CA PHE A 451 -14.64 3.31 -54.28
C PHE A 451 -14.02 3.68 -52.93
N THR A 452 -14.77 3.46 -51.85
CA THR A 452 -14.29 3.76 -50.50
C THR A 452 -13.71 2.53 -49.83
N ILE A 453 -12.65 2.75 -49.05
CA ILE A 453 -12.14 1.80 -48.08
C ILE A 453 -12.45 2.34 -46.69
N SER A 454 -12.91 1.47 -45.81
CA SER A 454 -13.11 1.72 -44.40
C SER A 454 -12.78 0.43 -43.66
N ASN A 455 -11.54 0.37 -43.17
CA ASN A 455 -10.99 -0.75 -42.42
C ASN A 455 -10.78 -0.32 -40.97
N SER A 456 -11.25 -1.16 -40.06
CA SER A 456 -10.97 -1.05 -38.63
C SER A 456 -10.59 -2.42 -38.08
N ALA A 457 -10.07 -2.44 -36.86
CA ALA A 457 -9.86 -3.67 -36.11
C ALA A 457 -10.31 -3.46 -34.68
N ILE A 458 -10.76 -4.53 -34.05
CA ILE A 458 -11.25 -4.54 -32.68
C ILE A 458 -10.48 -5.63 -31.94
N ASP A 459 -9.92 -5.28 -30.80
CA ASP A 459 -9.45 -6.21 -29.81
C ASP A 459 -10.01 -5.79 -28.43
N GLN A 460 -10.49 -6.76 -27.66
CA GLN A 460 -11.24 -6.48 -26.43
C GLN A 460 -10.36 -6.32 -25.19
N LEU A 461 -9.16 -6.93 -25.17
CA LEU A 461 -8.36 -7.02 -23.96
C LEU A 461 -7.11 -6.14 -24.01
N SER A 462 -6.25 -6.31 -25.02
CA SER A 462 -5.04 -5.50 -25.17
C SER A 462 -5.24 -4.25 -26.04
N GLY A 463 -6.24 -4.28 -26.91
CA GLY A 463 -6.55 -3.24 -27.88
C GLY A 463 -5.56 -3.24 -29.06
N ILE A 464 -5.87 -2.46 -30.10
CA ILE A 464 -5.06 -2.46 -31.33
C ILE A 464 -3.77 -1.63 -31.16
N ALA A 465 -2.63 -2.23 -31.47
CA ALA A 465 -1.36 -1.52 -31.59
C ALA A 465 -1.12 -0.98 -33.00
N GLN A 466 -1.46 -1.76 -34.03
CA GLN A 466 -1.24 -1.41 -35.42
C GLN A 466 -2.35 -1.95 -36.33
N LEU A 467 -2.75 -1.13 -37.31
CA LEU A 467 -3.59 -1.55 -38.44
C LEU A 467 -2.96 -1.03 -39.74
N SER A 468 -2.71 -1.92 -40.68
CA SER A 468 -2.12 -1.58 -41.98
C SER A 468 -2.91 -2.22 -43.12
N THR A 469 -3.04 -1.49 -44.22
CA THR A 469 -3.67 -1.98 -45.45
C THR A 469 -2.70 -1.81 -46.61
N THR A 470 -2.58 -2.84 -47.45
CA THR A 470 -1.87 -2.75 -48.72
C THR A 470 -2.81 -3.03 -49.89
N LEU A 471 -2.58 -2.37 -51.02
CA LEU A 471 -3.22 -2.63 -52.31
C LEU A 471 -2.11 -2.97 -53.31
N ASP A 472 -2.13 -4.18 -53.83
CA ASP A 472 -1.07 -4.75 -54.69
C ASP A 472 0.35 -4.58 -54.11
N GLY A 473 0.46 -4.75 -52.79
CA GLY A 473 1.71 -4.61 -52.04
C GLY A 473 2.11 -3.19 -51.70
N GLN A 474 1.36 -2.16 -52.14
CA GLN A 474 1.61 -0.77 -51.77
C GLN A 474 0.78 -0.37 -50.54
N ILE A 475 1.40 0.26 -49.54
CA ILE A 475 0.70 0.72 -48.34
C ILE A 475 -0.28 1.84 -48.70
N ILE A 476 -1.52 1.70 -48.25
CA ILE A 476 -2.58 2.69 -48.40
C ILE A 476 -3.20 3.03 -47.04
N LYS A 477 -3.99 4.12 -46.99
CA LYS A 477 -4.73 4.48 -45.78
C LYS A 477 -5.83 3.45 -45.49
N ASN A 478 -6.10 3.20 -44.22
CA ASN A 478 -7.19 2.31 -43.78
C ASN A 478 -8.59 2.91 -44.02
N GLU A 479 -8.67 4.21 -44.28
CA GLU A 479 -9.89 4.88 -44.70
C GLU A 479 -9.63 5.88 -45.84
N GLY A 480 -10.59 6.01 -46.74
CA GLY A 480 -10.54 6.99 -47.82
C GLY A 480 -11.20 6.53 -49.10
N SER A 481 -11.02 7.31 -50.16
CA SER A 481 -11.52 7.01 -51.49
C SER A 481 -10.35 6.67 -52.42
N ILE A 482 -10.47 5.59 -53.19
CA ILE A 482 -9.50 5.18 -54.20
C ILE A 482 -10.10 5.43 -55.57
N ASP A 483 -9.41 6.23 -56.37
CA ASP A 483 -9.77 6.47 -57.76
C ASP A 483 -9.51 5.19 -58.58
N THR A 484 -10.60 4.63 -59.10
CA THR A 484 -10.56 3.40 -59.90
C THR A 484 -9.77 3.59 -61.19
N GLU A 485 -9.63 4.81 -61.72
CA GLU A 485 -8.85 5.07 -62.93
C GLU A 485 -7.35 4.87 -62.73
N THR A 486 -6.88 4.97 -61.48
CA THR A 486 -5.46 4.72 -61.13
C THR A 486 -5.11 3.24 -61.12
N LEU A 487 -6.11 2.36 -61.13
CA LEU A 487 -5.94 0.92 -61.13
C LEU A 487 -6.12 0.36 -62.54
N PRO A 488 -5.21 -0.49 -63.02
CA PRO A 488 -5.43 -1.29 -64.22
C PRO A 488 -6.72 -2.12 -64.14
N PHE A 489 -7.19 -2.63 -65.27
CA PHE A 489 -8.28 -3.59 -65.22
C PHE A 489 -7.80 -4.98 -64.75
N GLY A 490 -8.68 -5.72 -64.07
CA GLY A 490 -8.40 -7.07 -63.59
C GLY A 490 -8.47 -7.20 -62.08
N ASN A 491 -7.84 -8.24 -61.53
CA ASN A 491 -7.86 -8.52 -60.11
C ASN A 491 -6.79 -7.69 -59.37
N HIS A 492 -7.17 -7.08 -58.26
CA HIS A 492 -6.29 -6.40 -57.33
C HIS A 492 -6.41 -7.04 -55.96
N THR A 493 -5.29 -7.15 -55.24
CA THR A 493 -5.23 -7.79 -53.93
C THR A 493 -5.09 -6.74 -52.85
N ILE A 494 -6.03 -6.73 -51.91
CA ILE A 494 -6.00 -5.92 -50.72
C ILE A 494 -5.68 -6.83 -49.54
N ILE A 495 -4.62 -6.50 -48.78
CA ILE A 495 -4.26 -7.21 -47.55
C ILE A 495 -4.39 -6.24 -46.39
N ILE A 496 -5.22 -6.58 -45.43
CA ILE A 496 -5.42 -5.85 -44.18
C ILE A 496 -4.75 -6.66 -43.07
N THR A 497 -3.85 -6.05 -42.31
CA THR A 497 -3.15 -6.71 -41.20
C THR A 497 -3.32 -5.86 -39.94
N ALA A 498 -3.79 -6.49 -38.88
CA ALA A 498 -3.95 -5.91 -37.56
C ALA A 498 -3.05 -6.63 -36.56
N THR A 499 -2.42 -5.86 -35.68
CA THR A 499 -1.63 -6.34 -34.54
C THR A 499 -2.13 -5.66 -33.28
N ASP A 500 -2.40 -6.44 -32.23
CA ASP A 500 -2.79 -5.90 -30.94
C ASP A 500 -1.58 -5.52 -30.07
N LYS A 501 -1.79 -5.03 -28.83
CA LYS A 501 -0.68 -4.65 -27.95
C LYS A 501 0.04 -5.84 -27.30
N ALA A 502 -0.59 -7.01 -27.23
CA ALA A 502 0.03 -8.24 -26.78
C ALA A 502 0.91 -8.90 -27.85
N GLY A 503 0.79 -8.46 -29.10
CA GLY A 503 1.54 -8.95 -30.25
C GLY A 503 0.81 -10.03 -31.06
N ASN A 504 -0.48 -10.30 -30.81
CA ASN A 504 -1.25 -11.18 -31.69
C ASN A 504 -1.54 -10.46 -33.00
N THR A 505 -1.58 -11.24 -34.09
CA THR A 505 -1.78 -10.71 -35.44
C THR A 505 -2.93 -11.40 -36.15
N ALA A 506 -3.70 -10.62 -36.90
CA ALA A 506 -4.70 -11.10 -37.83
C ALA A 506 -4.46 -10.51 -39.22
N SER A 507 -4.74 -11.27 -40.26
CA SER A 507 -4.65 -10.79 -41.64
C SER A 507 -5.86 -11.23 -42.46
N SER A 508 -6.39 -10.32 -43.27
CA SER A 508 -7.50 -10.56 -44.19
C SER A 508 -7.08 -10.19 -45.61
N GLN A 509 -7.21 -11.14 -46.53
CA GLN A 509 -6.92 -10.94 -47.94
C GLN A 509 -8.23 -10.87 -48.74
N ILE A 510 -8.40 -9.77 -49.47
CA ILE A 510 -9.58 -9.49 -50.29
C ILE A 510 -9.12 -9.26 -51.73
N ILE A 511 -9.75 -9.96 -52.66
CA ILE A 511 -9.52 -9.72 -54.09
C ILE A 511 -10.68 -8.88 -54.61
N ILE A 512 -10.40 -7.71 -55.18
CA ILE A 512 -11.37 -6.91 -55.92
C ILE A 512 -11.09 -7.02 -57.42
N LYS A 513 -12.11 -6.87 -58.26
CA LYS A 513 -11.95 -6.88 -59.72
C LYS A 513 -12.35 -5.53 -60.31
N ILE A 514 -11.40 -4.82 -60.89
CA ILE A 514 -11.66 -3.61 -61.66
C ILE A 514 -12.17 -4.00 -63.05
N THR A 515 -13.41 -3.59 -63.34
CA THR A 515 -14.20 -3.98 -64.51
C THR A 515 -14.67 -2.75 -65.30
N ALA A 516 -15.17 -2.95 -66.53
CA ALA A 516 -15.89 -1.94 -67.29
C ALA A 516 -17.12 -2.54 -67.97
N SER A 517 -18.26 -1.86 -67.97
CA SER A 517 -19.41 -2.26 -68.79
C SER A 517 -19.64 -1.30 -69.96
N MET A 518 -20.51 -1.70 -70.89
CA MET A 518 -21.02 -0.80 -71.94
C MET A 518 -21.65 0.47 -71.33
N SER A 519 -22.27 0.34 -70.15
CA SER A 519 -22.80 1.49 -69.39
C SER A 519 -21.68 2.43 -68.96
N THR A 520 -20.61 1.90 -68.37
CA THR A 520 -19.45 2.68 -67.95
C THR A 520 -18.75 3.36 -69.12
N LEU A 521 -18.58 2.65 -70.24
CA LEU A 521 -18.04 3.23 -71.48
C LEU A 521 -18.94 4.37 -71.99
N GLY A 522 -20.26 4.21 -71.92
CA GLY A 522 -21.21 5.26 -72.26
C GLY A 522 -21.11 6.50 -71.37
N LYS A 523 -20.92 6.32 -70.06
CA LYS A 523 -20.69 7.43 -69.11
C LYS A 523 -19.36 8.13 -69.37
N LEU A 524 -18.34 7.38 -69.81
CA LEU A 524 -17.04 7.95 -70.16
C LEU A 524 -17.12 8.84 -71.42
N VAL A 525 -17.89 8.41 -72.43
CA VAL A 525 -18.22 9.24 -73.61
C VAL A 525 -18.93 10.54 -73.19
N ASP A 526 -19.90 10.45 -72.28
CA ASP A 526 -20.60 11.63 -71.75
C ASP A 526 -19.63 12.59 -71.04
N ARG A 527 -18.74 12.06 -70.18
CA ARG A 527 -17.73 12.86 -69.47
C ARG A 527 -16.81 13.59 -70.45
N TYR A 528 -16.31 12.92 -71.48
CA TYR A 528 -15.42 13.54 -72.46
C TYR A 528 -16.11 14.57 -73.36
N TYR A 529 -17.39 14.41 -73.64
CA TYR A 529 -18.16 15.45 -74.32
C TYR A 529 -18.34 16.70 -73.43
N GLN A 530 -18.65 16.49 -72.14
CA GLN A 530 -18.83 17.58 -71.19
C GLN A 530 -17.53 18.34 -70.90
N SER A 531 -16.38 17.66 -70.86
CA SER A 531 -15.06 18.29 -70.69
C SER A 531 -14.55 18.98 -71.95
N GLY A 532 -15.23 18.81 -73.10
CA GLY A 532 -14.80 19.32 -74.41
C GLY A 532 -13.72 18.48 -75.08
N GLU A 533 -13.31 17.35 -74.48
CA GLU A 533 -12.36 16.41 -75.07
C GLU A 533 -12.95 15.67 -76.29
N ILE A 534 -14.29 15.55 -76.35
CA ILE A 534 -15.05 15.31 -77.57
C ILE A 534 -15.69 16.63 -77.97
N ASN A 535 -15.19 17.26 -79.04
CA ASN A 535 -15.59 18.62 -79.41
C ASN A 535 -16.73 18.69 -80.45
N ASN A 536 -17.12 17.53 -81.01
CA ASN A 536 -18.10 17.46 -82.10
C ASN A 536 -19.38 16.75 -81.65
N LYS A 537 -20.50 17.46 -81.70
CA LYS A 537 -21.83 16.95 -81.29
C LYS A 537 -22.28 15.75 -82.12
N VAL A 538 -21.97 15.71 -83.41
CA VAL A 538 -22.34 14.58 -84.30
C VAL A 538 -21.56 13.34 -83.90
N VAL A 539 -20.25 13.47 -83.67
CA VAL A 539 -19.39 12.37 -83.20
C VAL A 539 -19.89 11.85 -81.84
N TYR A 540 -20.22 12.74 -80.90
CA TYR A 540 -20.80 12.33 -79.62
C TYR A 540 -22.08 11.48 -79.76
N HIS A 541 -23.07 11.94 -80.52
CA HIS A 541 -24.33 11.19 -80.71
C HIS A 541 -24.09 9.87 -81.45
N SER A 542 -23.19 9.88 -82.44
CA SER A 542 -22.79 8.69 -83.21
C SER A 542 -22.14 7.62 -82.33
N LEU A 543 -21.29 8.02 -81.38
CA LEU A 543 -20.68 7.13 -80.39
C LEU A 543 -21.70 6.57 -79.40
N LYS A 544 -22.62 7.40 -78.87
CA LYS A 544 -23.69 6.95 -77.97
C LYS A 544 -24.60 5.92 -78.62
N LEU A 545 -25.05 6.17 -79.85
CA LEU A 545 -25.87 5.22 -80.64
C LEU A 545 -25.17 3.87 -80.84
N LYS A 546 -23.83 3.86 -80.98
CA LYS A 546 -23.05 2.63 -81.10
C LYS A 546 -22.82 1.90 -79.77
N LEU A 547 -23.18 2.49 -78.64
CA LEU A 547 -23.15 1.81 -77.34
C LEU A 547 -24.54 1.29 -76.92
N ASP A 548 -25.61 1.70 -77.60
CA ASP A 548 -27.00 1.31 -77.31
C ASP A 548 -27.33 -0.15 -77.73
N HIS A 549 -26.45 -0.81 -78.49
CA HIS A 549 -26.58 -2.21 -78.88
C HIS A 549 -25.35 -3.02 -78.47
N GLU A 550 -25.53 -4.21 -77.89
CA GLU A 550 -24.39 -5.02 -77.39
C GLU A 550 -23.44 -5.53 -78.50
N ILE A 551 -23.86 -5.50 -79.76
CA ILE A 551 -23.12 -6.05 -80.92
C ILE A 551 -22.19 -4.99 -81.56
N THR A 552 -22.26 -3.72 -81.13
CA THR A 552 -21.67 -2.58 -81.86
C THR A 552 -20.36 -2.03 -81.28
N LEU A 553 -19.71 -2.74 -80.35
CA LEU A 553 -18.44 -2.28 -79.76
C LEU A 553 -17.28 -2.19 -80.78
N LEU A 554 -17.24 -3.07 -81.79
CA LEU A 554 -16.24 -3.00 -82.86
C LEU A 554 -16.46 -1.77 -83.78
N PRO A 555 -17.69 -1.50 -84.29
CA PRO A 555 -18.01 -0.23 -84.93
C PRO A 555 -17.67 1.01 -84.10
N PHE A 556 -17.91 0.97 -82.78
CA PHE A 556 -17.55 2.05 -81.86
C PHE A 556 -16.03 2.30 -81.87
N MET A 557 -15.21 1.26 -81.70
CA MET A 557 -13.75 1.36 -81.71
C MET A 557 -13.20 1.87 -83.05
N ILE A 558 -13.80 1.47 -84.18
CA ILE A 558 -13.39 1.94 -85.52
C ILE A 558 -13.61 3.44 -85.64
N GLU A 559 -14.75 3.96 -85.20
CA GLU A 559 -15.03 5.39 -85.23
C GLU A 559 -14.07 6.15 -84.31
N VAL A 560 -13.90 5.70 -83.06
CA VAL A 560 -12.94 6.33 -82.11
C VAL A 560 -11.54 6.40 -82.71
N LYS A 561 -11.06 5.35 -83.39
CA LYS A 561 -9.76 5.35 -84.09
C LYS A 561 -9.73 6.36 -85.25
N ALA A 562 -10.80 6.46 -86.04
CA ALA A 562 -10.88 7.34 -87.20
C ALA A 562 -10.89 8.84 -86.82
N VAL A 563 -11.51 9.19 -85.68
CA VAL A 563 -11.62 10.58 -85.23
C VAL A 563 -10.62 10.99 -84.13
N ARG A 564 -9.71 10.08 -83.75
CA ARG A 564 -8.66 10.30 -82.75
C ARG A 564 -7.73 11.44 -83.16
N GLY A 565 -7.63 12.46 -82.33
CA GLY A 565 -6.85 13.68 -82.59
C GLY A 565 -7.52 14.68 -83.54
N ILE A 566 -8.73 14.38 -84.02
CA ILE A 566 -9.54 15.27 -84.88
C ILE A 566 -10.72 15.83 -84.08
N HIS A 567 -11.59 14.95 -83.60
CA HIS A 567 -12.79 15.30 -82.83
C HIS A 567 -12.80 14.75 -81.40
N ILE A 568 -11.87 13.86 -81.09
CA ILE A 568 -11.61 13.34 -79.74
C ILE A 568 -10.13 13.58 -79.44
N THR A 569 -9.78 14.11 -78.27
CA THR A 569 -8.37 14.23 -77.87
C THR A 569 -7.70 12.85 -77.88
N LYS A 570 -6.39 12.79 -78.18
CA LYS A 570 -5.67 11.51 -78.21
C LYS A 570 -5.80 10.74 -76.87
N PRO A 571 -5.64 11.35 -75.68
CA PRO A 571 -5.80 10.65 -74.41
C PRO A 571 -7.21 10.10 -74.18
N ALA A 572 -8.26 10.86 -74.50
CA ALA A 572 -9.64 10.40 -74.36
C ALA A 572 -9.96 9.24 -75.31
N ALA A 573 -9.51 9.32 -76.57
CA ALA A 573 -9.66 8.24 -77.53
C ALA A 573 -8.93 6.97 -77.10
N ASP A 574 -7.72 7.09 -76.55
CA ASP A 574 -6.94 5.95 -76.05
C ASP A 574 -7.64 5.25 -74.87
N LYS A 575 -8.16 6.01 -73.90
CA LYS A 575 -8.95 5.46 -72.79
C LYS A 575 -10.25 4.79 -73.28
N LEU A 576 -10.99 5.39 -74.22
CA LEU A 576 -12.19 4.77 -74.79
C LEU A 576 -11.89 3.43 -75.47
N LEU A 577 -10.75 3.33 -76.17
CA LEU A 577 -10.30 2.08 -76.78
C LEU A 577 -9.86 1.05 -75.74
N GLU A 578 -9.10 1.45 -74.71
CA GLU A 578 -8.69 0.57 -73.60
C GLU A 578 -9.89 -0.08 -72.91
N TYR A 579 -10.93 0.70 -72.59
CA TYR A 579 -12.17 0.20 -71.99
C TYR A 579 -12.90 -0.77 -72.93
N SER A 580 -12.96 -0.44 -74.22
CA SER A 580 -13.60 -1.30 -75.23
C SER A 580 -12.86 -2.63 -75.38
N GLU A 581 -11.53 -2.61 -75.40
CA GLU A 581 -10.69 -3.81 -75.48
C GLU A 581 -10.85 -4.70 -74.25
N TRP A 582 -10.90 -4.11 -73.05
CA TRP A 582 -11.20 -4.86 -71.83
C TRP A 582 -12.59 -5.51 -71.88
N ILE A 583 -13.64 -4.78 -72.28
CA ILE A 583 -15.02 -5.31 -72.34
C ILE A 583 -15.10 -6.50 -73.29
N ILE A 584 -14.42 -6.43 -74.44
CA ILE A 584 -14.30 -7.56 -75.37
C ILE A 584 -13.58 -8.71 -74.67
N LYS A 585 -12.40 -8.46 -74.11
CA LYS A 585 -11.59 -9.51 -73.48
C LYS A 585 -12.35 -10.22 -72.36
N ASP A 586 -13.00 -9.49 -71.47
CA ASP A 586 -13.76 -10.06 -70.35
C ASP A 586 -14.96 -10.88 -70.86
N LYS A 587 -15.75 -10.35 -71.80
CA LYS A 587 -16.93 -11.03 -72.37
C LYS A 587 -16.60 -12.29 -73.18
N TYR A 588 -15.44 -12.32 -73.86
CA TYR A 588 -15.03 -13.46 -74.71
C TYR A 588 -14.02 -14.41 -74.04
N SER A 589 -13.49 -14.07 -72.85
CA SER A 589 -12.61 -14.96 -72.07
C SER A 589 -13.31 -16.20 -71.50
N CYS A 590 -14.64 -16.22 -71.44
CA CYS A 590 -15.42 -17.41 -71.04
C CYS A 590 -15.72 -18.41 -72.17
N LYS A 591 -15.08 -18.30 -73.35
CA LYS A 591 -15.32 -19.21 -74.50
C LYS A 591 -14.08 -19.81 -75.15
N LEU A 592 -12.95 -19.88 -74.45
CA LEU A 592 -11.76 -20.63 -74.88
C LEU A 592 -11.26 -21.55 -73.76
#